data_AF-A0A932QV22-F1
#
_entry.id   AF-A0A932QV22-F1
#
_cell.length_a   1.000
_cell.length_b   1.000
_cell.length_c   1.000
_cell.angle_alpha   90.00
_cell.angle_beta   90.00
_cell.angle_gamma   90.00
#
_symmetry.space_group_name_H-M   'P 1'
#
loop_
_entity.id
_entity.type
_entity.pdbx_description
1 polymer ?
#
loop_
_entity_poly.entity_id
_entity_poly.type
_entity_poly.pdbx_seq_one_letter_code
_entity_poly.pdbx_strand_id
1 'polypeptide(L)'
;MITILSVTPDMLVSGFFYLASGLLIKIKLDKARWFTFLILGIVLAFGYFSKTVMFPIAFIFICTAIFAIPKKINLPQVLISLITFLLLISPYVYELSRTKGYFTFGEVWKLNYEWDADRSFCESWKPGFPGCGKLIHPPRIIFHKPTVFEYSSPFMVTYPLHYDPSYWCQGDTEPYFDFRSQVKALVRSIREFYLLFYMQGIVVIVSLCFFFISRRGIKSFKDIREQWLIFIPAVLSMLMYSFVHFEPRYIGAFMIIFWLGLFSALKLPDNKEVKRITSCFIGVLSALLIITSIFSEGVITMGPHNTNHQIAKFLKVHDINKGDKIATIFERYQDIYWARLAKVNIVAEIPEEEINNFWNSNDSIKLQVLKTFKSIGVKAVIAKIPAYDLLRSNWIKIEDSEYYLYVL
;
A
#
# COMPACT_ATOMS: atom_id res chain seq x y z
N MET A 1 -4.32 -2.81 8.84
CA MET A 1 -5.08 -1.54 8.90
C MET A 1 -4.14 -0.38 8.60
N ILE A 2 -4.65 0.83 8.42
CA ILE A 2 -3.82 2.04 8.47
C ILE A 2 -3.50 2.29 9.95
N THR A 3 -2.22 2.43 10.30
CA THR A 3 -1.76 2.60 11.69
C THR A 3 -0.71 3.71 11.76
N ILE A 4 -0.62 4.39 12.91
CA ILE A 4 0.43 5.41 13.15
C ILE A 4 1.83 4.75 13.22
N LEU A 5 1.86 3.45 13.56
CA LEU A 5 3.07 2.63 13.66
C LEU A 5 3.67 2.24 12.29
N SER A 6 2.94 2.43 11.18
CA SER A 6 3.43 2.13 9.83
C SER A 6 3.47 3.39 8.98
N VAL A 7 4.67 3.82 8.57
CA VAL A 7 4.87 5.03 7.78
C VAL A 7 4.54 4.75 6.30
N THR A 8 3.26 4.70 5.97
CA THR A 8 2.76 4.51 4.60
C THR A 8 1.99 5.75 4.10
N PRO A 9 1.90 5.97 2.77
CA PRO A 9 1.08 7.06 2.22
C PRO A 9 -0.43 6.86 2.45
N ASP A 10 -0.90 5.74 3.00
CA ASP A 10 -2.33 5.45 3.16
C ASP A 10 -3.02 6.45 4.11
N MET A 11 -2.31 7.01 5.09
CA MET A 11 -2.81 8.11 5.93
C MET A 11 -3.07 9.39 5.12
N LEU A 12 -2.18 9.73 4.17
CA LEU A 12 -2.35 10.88 3.29
C LEU A 12 -3.52 10.67 2.32
N VAL A 13 -3.61 9.48 1.71
CA VAL A 13 -4.76 9.09 0.87
C VAL A 13 -6.08 9.25 1.66
N SER A 14 -6.11 8.79 2.92
CA SER A 14 -7.28 8.94 3.79
C SER A 14 -7.63 10.41 4.02
N GLY A 15 -6.66 11.24 4.39
CA GLY A 15 -6.86 12.68 4.60
C GLY A 15 -7.41 13.40 3.36
N PHE A 16 -6.79 13.18 2.19
CA PHE A 16 -7.24 13.80 0.94
C PHE A 16 -8.62 13.27 0.49
N PHE A 17 -8.90 11.98 0.68
CA PHE A 17 -10.21 11.40 0.37
C PHE A 17 -11.32 12.01 1.26
N TYR A 18 -11.08 12.14 2.57
CA TYR A 18 -12.03 12.77 3.50
C TYR A 18 -12.27 14.25 3.19
N LEU A 19 -11.20 15.00 2.89
CA LEU A 19 -11.30 16.40 2.47
C LEU A 19 -12.11 16.53 1.18
N ALA A 20 -11.85 15.68 0.18
CA ALA A 20 -12.61 15.67 -1.08
C ALA A 20 -14.10 15.34 -0.84
N SER A 21 -14.42 14.36 0.01
CA SER A 21 -15.81 14.07 0.41
C SER A 21 -16.49 15.26 1.09
N GLY A 22 -15.80 15.94 2.02
CA GLY A 22 -16.31 17.15 2.66
C GLY A 22 -16.58 18.30 1.69
N LEU A 23 -15.73 18.48 0.68
CA LEU A 23 -15.89 19.47 -0.37
C LEU A 23 -17.09 19.15 -1.28
N LEU A 24 -17.32 17.88 -1.65
CA LEU A 24 -18.52 17.47 -2.36
C LEU A 24 -19.80 17.77 -1.57
N ILE A 25 -19.81 17.50 -0.26
CA ILE A 25 -20.95 17.83 0.61
C ILE A 25 -21.20 19.35 0.60
N LYS A 26 -20.14 20.16 0.68
CA LYS A 26 -20.23 21.63 0.60
C LYS A 26 -20.79 22.12 -0.75
N ILE A 27 -20.49 21.43 -1.85
CA ILE A 27 -21.05 21.68 -3.19
C ILE A 27 -22.56 21.37 -3.22
N LYS A 28 -22.98 20.19 -2.75
CA LYS A 28 -24.41 19.79 -2.70
C LYS A 28 -25.26 20.68 -1.79
N LEU A 29 -24.68 21.24 -0.73
CA LEU A 29 -25.38 22.16 0.18
C LEU A 29 -25.54 23.60 -0.35
N ASP A 30 -25.17 23.86 -1.61
CA ASP A 30 -25.15 25.20 -2.24
C ASP A 30 -24.32 26.24 -1.44
N LYS A 31 -23.35 25.76 -0.66
CA LYS A 31 -22.38 26.56 0.11
C LYS A 31 -21.02 26.66 -0.58
N ALA A 32 -20.93 26.19 -1.82
CA ALA A 32 -19.72 26.29 -2.61
C ALA A 32 -19.57 27.66 -3.27
N ARG A 33 -18.33 28.13 -3.36
CA ARG A 33 -17.91 29.24 -4.21
C ARG A 33 -16.88 28.68 -5.20
N TRP A 34 -16.48 29.44 -6.22
CA TRP A 34 -15.43 29.05 -7.16
C TRP A 34 -14.17 28.50 -6.46
N PHE A 35 -13.79 29.09 -5.32
CA PHE A 35 -12.66 28.65 -4.50
C PHE A 35 -12.82 27.22 -3.91
N THR A 36 -14.04 26.74 -3.65
CA THR A 36 -14.29 25.35 -3.24
C THR A 36 -13.86 24.36 -4.33
N PHE A 37 -14.08 24.71 -5.61
CA PHE A 37 -13.71 23.88 -6.75
C PHE A 37 -12.18 23.92 -7.00
N LEU A 38 -11.56 25.09 -6.86
CA LEU A 38 -10.11 25.22 -6.85
C LEU A 38 -9.46 24.35 -5.76
N ILE A 39 -9.96 24.41 -4.52
CA ILE A 39 -9.47 23.53 -3.44
C ILE A 39 -9.70 22.05 -3.78
N LEU A 40 -10.83 21.68 -4.37
CA LEU A 40 -11.08 20.29 -4.77
C LEU A 40 -10.04 19.81 -5.78
N GLY A 41 -9.69 20.61 -6.79
CA GLY A 41 -8.62 20.29 -7.74
C GLY A 41 -7.25 20.12 -7.06
N ILE A 42 -6.90 21.00 -6.11
CA ILE A 42 -5.68 20.89 -5.29
C ILE A 42 -5.67 19.59 -4.48
N VAL A 43 -6.74 19.33 -3.71
CA VAL A 43 -6.85 18.14 -2.83
C VAL A 43 -6.71 16.85 -3.63
N LEU A 44 -7.28 16.79 -4.83
CA LEU A 44 -7.16 15.64 -5.72
C LEU A 44 -5.74 15.48 -6.30
N ALA A 45 -5.05 16.58 -6.62
CA ALA A 45 -3.68 16.55 -7.12
C ALA A 45 -2.69 16.09 -6.04
N PHE A 46 -2.79 16.61 -4.81
CA PHE A 46 -2.00 16.14 -3.68
C PHE A 46 -2.37 14.71 -3.27
N GLY A 47 -3.63 14.31 -3.43
CA GLY A 47 -4.06 12.91 -3.37
C GLY A 47 -3.26 12.03 -4.33
N TYR A 48 -3.20 12.41 -5.60
CA TYR A 48 -2.40 11.70 -6.62
C TYR A 48 -0.91 11.61 -6.27
N PHE A 49 -0.29 12.71 -5.81
CA PHE A 49 1.11 12.70 -5.38
C PHE A 49 1.37 11.79 -4.16
N SER A 50 0.36 11.56 -3.30
CA SER A 50 0.49 10.59 -2.20
C SER A 50 0.43 9.13 -2.69
N LYS A 51 -0.43 8.82 -3.66
CA LYS A 51 -0.58 7.46 -4.22
C LYS A 51 -1.28 7.50 -5.58
N THR A 52 -0.70 6.84 -6.58
CA THR A 52 -1.18 6.83 -7.98
C THR A 52 -2.66 6.47 -8.14
N VAL A 53 -3.22 5.62 -7.26
CA VAL A 53 -4.66 5.27 -7.24
C VAL A 53 -5.59 6.49 -7.16
N MET A 54 -5.12 7.59 -6.59
CA MET A 54 -5.92 8.81 -6.49
C MET A 54 -6.11 9.52 -7.84
N PHE A 55 -5.36 9.17 -8.89
CA PHE A 55 -5.59 9.66 -10.26
C PHE A 55 -6.96 9.27 -10.81
N PRO A 56 -7.33 7.98 -10.97
CA PRO A 56 -8.68 7.61 -11.39
C PRO A 56 -9.77 8.03 -10.38
N ILE A 57 -9.47 8.00 -9.07
CA ILE A 57 -10.40 8.47 -8.03
C ILE A 57 -10.71 9.96 -8.18
N ALA A 58 -9.75 10.79 -8.62
CA ALA A 58 -9.99 12.21 -8.89
C ALA A 58 -11.08 12.43 -9.95
N PHE A 59 -11.09 11.63 -11.02
CA PHE A 59 -12.17 11.68 -12.02
C PHE A 59 -13.50 11.21 -11.43
N ILE A 60 -13.52 10.22 -10.54
CA ILE A 60 -14.75 9.83 -9.82
C ILE A 60 -15.29 11.00 -8.98
N PHE A 61 -14.44 11.72 -8.24
CA PHE A 61 -14.84 12.91 -7.49
C PHE A 61 -15.33 14.05 -8.40
N ILE A 62 -14.64 14.34 -9.49
CA ILE A 62 -15.00 15.40 -10.44
C ILE A 62 -16.34 15.07 -11.12
N CYS A 63 -16.53 13.85 -11.63
CA CYS A 63 -17.80 13.40 -12.19
C CYS A 63 -18.94 13.47 -11.15
N THR A 64 -18.69 13.03 -9.92
CA THR A 64 -19.65 13.16 -8.80
C THR A 64 -20.01 14.63 -8.55
N ALA A 65 -19.04 15.55 -8.62
CA ALA A 65 -19.28 16.99 -8.48
C ALA A 65 -20.14 17.57 -9.62
N ILE A 66 -19.97 17.11 -10.87
CA ILE A 66 -20.80 17.53 -12.02
C ILE A 66 -22.28 17.21 -11.74
N PHE A 67 -22.58 15.98 -11.30
CA PHE A 67 -23.95 15.55 -11.01
C PHE A 67 -24.51 16.08 -9.68
N ALA A 68 -23.65 16.57 -8.77
CA ALA A 68 -24.05 17.11 -7.48
C ALA A 68 -24.60 18.54 -7.55
N ILE A 69 -24.39 19.23 -8.67
CA ILE A 69 -24.73 20.64 -8.84
C ILE A 69 -26.23 20.83 -9.13
N PRO A 70 -26.95 21.67 -8.36
CA PRO A 70 -28.39 21.87 -8.55
C PRO A 70 -28.76 22.74 -9.77
N LYS A 71 -27.80 23.45 -10.41
CA LYS A 71 -28.05 24.33 -11.56
C LYS A 71 -26.94 24.22 -12.61
N LYS A 72 -27.29 23.95 -13.88
CA LYS A 72 -26.34 23.82 -15.01
C LYS A 72 -25.35 24.99 -15.17
N ILE A 73 -25.68 26.17 -14.65
CA ILE A 73 -24.85 27.40 -14.66
C ILE A 73 -23.49 27.20 -13.97
N ASN A 74 -23.37 26.28 -13.01
CA ASN A 74 -22.11 26.06 -12.28
C ASN A 74 -21.16 25.01 -12.93
N LEU A 75 -21.49 24.48 -14.12
CA LEU A 75 -20.59 23.56 -14.83
C LEU A 75 -19.18 24.14 -15.09
N PRO A 76 -19.00 25.44 -15.46
CA PRO A 76 -17.67 26.05 -15.57
C PRO A 76 -16.89 26.03 -14.26
N GLN A 77 -17.56 26.00 -13.09
CA GLN A 77 -16.88 25.94 -11.81
C GLN A 77 -16.29 24.54 -11.56
N VAL A 78 -16.92 23.45 -12.03
CA VAL A 78 -16.31 22.11 -11.96
C VAL A 78 -15.11 21.98 -12.88
N LEU A 79 -15.13 22.68 -14.02
CA LEU A 79 -13.96 22.76 -14.90
C LEU A 79 -12.77 23.42 -14.18
N ILE A 80 -12.97 24.32 -13.21
CA ILE A 80 -11.88 24.82 -12.35
C ILE A 80 -11.23 23.67 -11.57
N SER A 81 -12.00 22.75 -10.98
CA SER A 81 -11.44 21.57 -10.30
C SER A 81 -10.60 20.72 -11.24
N LEU A 82 -11.11 20.43 -12.44
CA LEU A 82 -10.45 19.59 -13.44
C LEU A 82 -9.18 20.25 -13.98
N ILE A 83 -9.26 21.52 -14.37
CA ILE A 83 -8.11 22.29 -14.87
C ILE A 83 -7.05 22.43 -13.78
N THR A 84 -7.44 22.75 -12.54
CA THR A 84 -6.50 22.84 -11.41
C THR A 84 -5.81 21.50 -11.14
N PHE A 85 -6.56 20.39 -11.15
CA PHE A 85 -6.01 19.04 -11.00
C PHE A 85 -5.00 18.73 -12.11
N LEU A 86 -5.38 18.89 -13.38
CA LEU A 86 -4.53 18.58 -14.54
C LEU A 86 -3.28 19.49 -14.61
N LEU A 87 -3.41 20.79 -14.33
CA LEU A 87 -2.27 21.73 -14.32
C LEU A 87 -1.25 21.42 -13.23
N LEU A 88 -1.70 20.94 -12.06
CA LEU A 88 -0.78 20.60 -10.97
C LEU A 88 -0.03 19.30 -11.22
N ILE A 89 -0.70 18.27 -11.75
CA ILE A 89 -0.07 16.96 -11.97
C ILE A 89 0.75 16.90 -13.27
N SER A 90 0.47 17.75 -14.26
CA SER A 90 1.08 17.64 -15.60
C SER A 90 2.61 17.74 -15.63
N PRO A 91 3.33 18.55 -14.81
CA PRO A 91 4.79 18.55 -14.82
C PRO A 91 5.37 17.23 -14.34
N TYR A 92 4.77 16.62 -13.32
CA TYR A 92 5.17 15.32 -12.80
C TYR A 92 4.88 14.18 -13.79
N VAL A 93 3.66 14.16 -14.35
CA VAL A 93 3.26 13.18 -15.38
C VAL A 93 4.14 13.30 -16.62
N TYR A 94 4.52 14.52 -17.02
CA TYR A 94 5.42 14.78 -18.14
C TYR A 94 6.82 14.21 -17.90
N GLU A 95 7.49 14.57 -16.80
CA GLU A 95 8.85 14.06 -16.52
C GLU A 95 8.86 12.55 -16.25
N LEU A 96 7.81 12.00 -15.63
CA LEU A 96 7.65 10.55 -15.47
C LEU A 96 7.51 9.85 -16.84
N SER A 97 6.64 10.36 -17.71
CA SER A 97 6.44 9.82 -19.06
C SER A 97 7.71 9.92 -19.92
N ARG A 98 8.42 11.05 -19.82
CA ARG A 98 9.71 11.27 -20.49
C ARG A 98 10.78 10.29 -20.00
N THR A 99 10.83 10.02 -18.70
CA THR A 99 11.79 9.07 -18.09
C THR A 99 11.48 7.63 -18.50
N LYS A 100 10.20 7.26 -18.64
CA LYS A 100 9.78 5.91 -19.06
C LYS A 100 9.74 5.71 -20.58
N GLY A 101 9.77 6.77 -21.38
CA GLY A 101 9.73 6.73 -22.84
C GLY A 101 8.33 6.56 -23.46
N TYR A 102 7.28 6.59 -22.64
CA TYR A 102 5.88 6.49 -23.07
C TYR A 102 4.96 7.23 -22.08
N PHE A 103 3.73 7.56 -22.50
CA PHE A 103 2.78 8.25 -21.62
C PHE A 103 2.36 7.37 -20.43
N THR A 104 2.61 7.85 -19.21
CA THR A 104 2.18 7.19 -17.97
C THR A 104 1.93 8.18 -16.83
N PHE A 105 0.91 7.88 -16.02
CA PHE A 105 0.64 8.56 -14.75
C PHE A 105 1.16 7.73 -13.55
N GLY A 106 1.81 6.59 -13.77
CA GLY A 106 2.40 5.73 -12.76
C GLY A 106 2.33 4.24 -13.12
N GLU A 107 3.40 3.49 -12.85
CA GLU A 107 3.54 2.08 -13.23
C GLU A 107 3.00 1.08 -12.19
N VAL A 108 2.71 1.55 -10.96
CA VAL A 108 2.30 0.71 -9.83
C VAL A 108 1.10 -0.19 -10.16
N TRP A 109 0.15 0.28 -10.99
CA TRP A 109 -1.03 -0.51 -11.33
C TRP A 109 -0.72 -1.69 -12.27
N LYS A 110 0.26 -1.57 -13.18
CA LYS A 110 0.68 -2.67 -14.07
C LYS A 110 1.32 -3.79 -13.26
N LEU A 111 2.29 -3.41 -12.42
CA LEU A 111 2.99 -4.34 -11.52
C LEU A 111 2.03 -5.11 -10.61
N ASN A 112 1.07 -4.43 -9.96
CA ASN A 112 0.08 -5.13 -9.13
C ASN A 112 -0.89 -5.99 -9.96
N TYR A 113 -1.16 -5.65 -11.22
CA TYR A 113 -1.97 -6.47 -12.11
C TYR A 113 -1.22 -7.74 -12.53
N GLU A 114 0.06 -7.62 -12.89
CA GLU A 114 0.95 -8.75 -13.17
C GLU A 114 1.08 -9.69 -11.95
N TRP A 115 1.36 -9.14 -10.76
CA TRP A 115 1.61 -9.92 -9.55
C TRP A 115 0.36 -10.58 -8.94
N ASP A 116 -0.78 -9.88 -8.85
CA ASP A 116 -1.97 -10.36 -8.12
C ASP A 116 -3.15 -10.77 -9.02
N ALA A 117 -3.26 -10.24 -10.25
CA ALA A 117 -4.33 -10.61 -11.17
C ALA A 117 -3.91 -11.74 -12.12
N ASP A 118 -2.88 -11.55 -12.95
CA ASP A 118 -2.63 -12.37 -14.14
C ASP A 118 -1.93 -13.74 -13.90
N ARG A 119 -2.02 -14.25 -12.67
CA ARG A 119 -1.71 -15.64 -12.24
C ARG A 119 -0.26 -16.10 -12.29
N SER A 120 0.65 -15.30 -12.78
CA SER A 120 2.07 -15.54 -12.55
C SER A 120 2.49 -14.73 -11.33
N PHE A 121 2.75 -15.39 -10.19
CA PHE A 121 3.81 -14.91 -9.28
C PHE A 121 5.17 -15.21 -9.93
N CYS A 122 5.31 -14.74 -11.18
CA CYS A 122 6.57 -14.41 -11.77
C CYS A 122 7.09 -13.28 -10.90
N GLU A 123 8.11 -13.55 -10.12
CA GLU A 123 8.93 -12.48 -9.57
C GLU A 123 9.60 -11.81 -10.77
N SER A 124 8.92 -10.84 -11.38
CA SER A 124 9.14 -10.36 -12.76
C SER A 124 10.44 -9.60 -12.98
N TRP A 125 11.34 -9.64 -12.01
CA TRP A 125 12.71 -9.19 -12.06
C TRP A 125 13.71 -10.38 -12.15
N LYS A 126 13.29 -11.64 -11.94
CA LYS A 126 14.13 -12.85 -11.98
C LYS A 126 14.29 -13.37 -13.42
N PRO A 127 15.52 -13.47 -13.96
CA PRO A 127 15.74 -13.99 -15.30
C PRO A 127 15.42 -15.49 -15.38
N GLY A 128 14.62 -15.91 -16.37
CA GLY A 128 14.43 -17.32 -16.72
C GLY A 128 13.42 -18.10 -15.86
N PHE A 129 12.63 -17.42 -15.02
CA PHE A 129 11.52 -18.08 -14.30
C PHE A 129 10.39 -18.50 -15.27
N PRO A 130 9.77 -19.68 -15.10
CA PRO A 130 8.69 -20.14 -15.98
C PRO A 130 7.48 -19.18 -15.95
N GLY A 131 7.05 -18.74 -17.12
CA GLY A 131 5.92 -17.81 -17.27
C GLY A 131 6.31 -16.33 -17.30
N CYS A 132 7.58 -15.99 -17.08
CA CYS A 132 8.11 -14.64 -17.25
C CYS A 132 8.53 -14.37 -18.71
N GLY A 133 8.28 -13.15 -19.19
CA GLY A 133 8.76 -12.63 -20.47
C GLY A 133 10.27 -12.36 -20.48
N LYS A 134 10.77 -11.85 -21.61
CA LYS A 134 12.21 -11.56 -21.78
C LYS A 134 12.55 -10.17 -21.24
N LEU A 135 12.96 -10.12 -19.98
CA LEU A 135 13.42 -8.91 -19.30
C LEU A 135 14.49 -8.17 -20.13
N ILE A 136 14.32 -6.86 -20.27
CA ILE A 136 15.26 -5.93 -20.90
C ILE A 136 16.36 -5.52 -19.91
N HIS A 137 16.03 -5.45 -18.62
CA HIS A 137 16.96 -5.08 -17.54
C HIS A 137 17.05 -6.17 -16.45
N PRO A 138 17.45 -7.41 -16.80
CA PRO A 138 17.66 -8.46 -15.81
C PRO A 138 18.78 -8.08 -14.83
N PRO A 139 18.63 -8.33 -13.51
CA PRO A 139 19.74 -8.31 -12.56
C PRO A 139 20.82 -9.28 -13.01
N ARG A 140 22.07 -8.93 -12.71
CA ARG A 140 23.22 -9.72 -13.11
C ARG A 140 23.35 -10.93 -12.19
N ILE A 141 23.42 -12.13 -12.76
CA ILE A 141 23.79 -13.33 -11.99
C ILE A 141 25.31 -13.31 -11.76
N ILE A 142 25.74 -13.36 -10.50
CA ILE A 142 27.16 -13.38 -10.10
C ILE A 142 27.62 -14.74 -9.57
N PHE A 143 26.67 -15.61 -9.19
CA PHE A 143 26.90 -17.01 -8.83
C PHE A 143 25.68 -17.84 -9.25
N HIS A 144 25.86 -19.09 -9.67
CA HIS A 144 24.79 -19.89 -10.31
C HIS A 144 24.15 -20.96 -9.42
N LYS A 145 24.84 -21.49 -8.40
CA LYS A 145 24.33 -22.57 -7.52
C LYS A 145 24.93 -22.45 -6.12
N PRO A 146 24.27 -21.80 -5.16
CA PRO A 146 22.96 -21.12 -5.28
C PRO A 146 23.00 -19.93 -6.23
N THR A 147 21.88 -19.58 -6.85
CA THR A 147 21.80 -18.35 -7.64
C THR A 147 22.02 -17.11 -6.75
N VAL A 148 22.86 -16.18 -7.20
CA VAL A 148 23.11 -14.89 -6.51
C VAL A 148 22.95 -13.76 -7.52
N PHE A 149 22.16 -12.75 -7.18
CA PHE A 149 21.89 -11.59 -8.02
C PHE A 149 22.68 -10.36 -7.56
N GLU A 150 23.17 -9.56 -8.51
CA GLU A 150 23.68 -8.19 -8.35
C GLU A 150 22.76 -7.20 -9.07
N TYR A 151 22.42 -6.11 -8.39
CA TYR A 151 21.62 -5.00 -8.90
C TYR A 151 22.20 -3.63 -8.48
N SER A 152 23.52 -3.54 -8.39
CA SER A 152 24.28 -2.35 -7.91
C SER A 152 24.18 -1.10 -8.81
N SER A 153 23.57 -1.22 -9.99
CA SER A 153 23.45 -0.22 -11.06
C SER A 153 22.10 -0.40 -11.77
N PRO A 154 21.43 0.66 -12.26
CA PRO A 154 21.87 2.06 -12.33
C PRO A 154 21.57 2.90 -11.08
N PHE A 155 20.79 2.37 -10.12
CA PHE A 155 20.27 3.16 -9.01
C PHE A 155 21.20 3.13 -7.79
N MET A 156 21.82 4.26 -7.46
CA MET A 156 22.59 4.44 -6.20
C MET A 156 21.66 4.73 -5.03
N VAL A 157 20.91 3.70 -4.60
CA VAL A 157 19.83 3.80 -3.61
C VAL A 157 19.89 2.64 -2.62
N THR A 158 19.14 2.76 -1.52
CA THR A 158 19.12 1.76 -0.43
C THR A 158 18.76 0.35 -0.88
N TYR A 159 17.81 0.19 -1.82
CA TYR A 159 17.46 -1.10 -2.40
C TYR A 159 16.94 -0.91 -3.84
N PRO A 160 17.77 -1.16 -4.87
CA PRO A 160 17.45 -0.87 -6.27
C PRO A 160 16.21 -1.59 -6.82
N LEU A 161 15.96 -2.84 -6.43
CA LEU A 161 14.79 -3.62 -6.90
C LEU A 161 13.46 -2.98 -6.49
N HIS A 162 13.38 -2.42 -5.28
CA HIS A 162 12.16 -1.77 -4.76
C HIS A 162 12.10 -0.27 -5.09
N TYR A 163 13.21 0.36 -5.50
CA TYR A 163 13.21 1.77 -5.89
C TYR A 163 12.46 2.02 -7.20
N ASP A 164 12.68 1.19 -8.21
CA ASP A 164 11.93 1.21 -9.47
C ASP A 164 11.68 -0.22 -9.98
N PRO A 165 10.69 -0.95 -9.42
CA PRO A 165 10.40 -2.31 -9.87
C PRO A 165 10.05 -2.36 -11.37
N SER A 166 9.40 -1.31 -11.89
CA SER A 166 9.04 -1.24 -13.32
C SER A 166 10.22 -1.11 -14.28
N TYR A 167 11.42 -0.77 -13.80
CA TYR A 167 12.66 -0.89 -14.57
C TYR A 167 13.10 -2.36 -14.68
N TRP A 168 13.14 -3.08 -13.56
CA TRP A 168 13.58 -4.48 -13.49
C TRP A 168 12.62 -5.46 -14.17
N CYS A 169 11.32 -5.15 -14.14
CA CYS A 169 10.26 -5.89 -14.81
C CYS A 169 10.05 -5.48 -16.28
N GLN A 170 10.83 -4.52 -16.79
CA GLN A 170 10.63 -4.01 -18.16
C GLN A 170 10.94 -5.09 -19.21
N GLY A 171 10.01 -5.32 -20.14
CA GLY A 171 10.14 -6.37 -21.17
C GLY A 171 9.55 -7.72 -20.75
N ASP A 172 9.03 -7.84 -19.53
CA ASP A 172 8.00 -8.83 -19.26
C ASP A 172 6.75 -8.56 -20.13
N THR A 173 5.89 -9.56 -20.31
CA THR A 173 4.71 -9.45 -21.19
C THR A 173 3.76 -8.36 -20.69
N GLU A 174 3.40 -7.41 -21.56
CA GLU A 174 2.49 -6.32 -21.19
C GLU A 174 1.16 -6.87 -20.62
N PRO A 175 0.62 -6.27 -19.55
CA PRO A 175 -0.56 -6.79 -18.86
C PRO A 175 -1.78 -6.81 -19.79
N TYR A 176 -2.27 -8.01 -20.10
CA TYR A 176 -3.44 -8.22 -20.94
C TYR A 176 -4.68 -8.54 -20.10
N PHE A 177 -5.87 -8.33 -20.67
CA PHE A 177 -7.12 -8.56 -19.97
C PHE A 177 -7.51 -10.06 -19.96
N ASP A 178 -7.23 -10.79 -18.88
CA ASP A 178 -7.85 -12.11 -18.62
C ASP A 178 -9.08 -11.98 -17.71
N PHE A 179 -10.26 -12.17 -18.30
CA PHE A 179 -11.53 -12.26 -17.60
C PHE A 179 -11.53 -13.30 -16.47
N ARG A 180 -10.90 -14.46 -16.66
CA ARG A 180 -10.86 -15.52 -15.64
C ARG A 180 -10.01 -15.14 -14.44
N SER A 181 -9.06 -14.23 -14.62
CA SER A 181 -8.20 -13.69 -13.56
C SER A 181 -8.90 -12.57 -12.81
N GLN A 182 -9.59 -11.69 -13.53
CA GLN A 182 -10.49 -10.69 -12.94
C GLN A 182 -11.59 -11.31 -12.05
N VAL A 183 -12.20 -12.42 -12.48
CA VAL A 183 -13.16 -13.16 -11.64
C VAL A 183 -12.49 -13.75 -10.38
N LYS A 184 -11.25 -14.26 -10.47
CA LYS A 184 -10.51 -14.75 -9.30
C LYS A 184 -10.17 -13.61 -8.32
N ALA A 185 -9.68 -12.47 -8.80
CA ALA A 185 -9.39 -11.29 -8.00
C ALA A 185 -10.65 -10.79 -7.27
N LEU A 186 -11.79 -10.75 -7.97
CA LEU A 186 -13.08 -10.40 -7.38
C LEU A 186 -13.52 -11.39 -6.29
N VAL A 187 -13.40 -12.71 -6.51
CA VAL A 187 -13.74 -13.73 -5.51
C VAL A 187 -12.83 -13.65 -4.27
N ARG A 188 -11.52 -13.43 -4.46
CA ARG A 188 -10.57 -13.15 -3.37
C ARG A 188 -11.02 -11.93 -2.57
N SER A 189 -11.32 -10.83 -3.26
CA SER A 189 -11.76 -9.58 -2.63
C SER A 189 -13.09 -9.72 -1.89
N ILE A 190 -14.04 -10.52 -2.38
CA ILE A 190 -15.30 -10.82 -1.67
C ILE A 190 -15.04 -11.54 -0.34
N ARG A 191 -14.09 -12.49 -0.31
CA ARG A 191 -13.67 -13.15 0.94
C ARG A 191 -13.08 -12.14 1.93
N GLU A 192 -12.21 -11.26 1.47
CA GLU A 192 -11.60 -10.24 2.33
C GLU A 192 -12.62 -9.20 2.84
N PHE A 193 -13.58 -8.77 2.00
CA PHE A 193 -14.70 -7.95 2.46
C PHE A 193 -15.53 -8.69 3.52
N TYR A 194 -15.85 -9.98 3.31
CA TYR A 194 -16.57 -10.77 4.31
C TYR A 194 -15.82 -10.80 5.65
N LEU A 195 -14.51 -11.07 5.63
CA LEU A 195 -13.68 -11.03 6.83
C LEU A 195 -13.70 -9.66 7.51
N LEU A 196 -13.63 -8.56 6.75
CA LEU A 196 -13.67 -7.21 7.31
C LEU A 196 -15.05 -6.84 7.88
N PHE A 197 -16.14 -7.18 7.21
CA PHE A 197 -17.50 -6.98 7.74
C PHE A 197 -17.77 -7.86 8.97
N TYR A 198 -17.21 -9.07 9.01
CA TYR A 198 -17.27 -9.97 10.17
C TYR A 198 -16.51 -9.37 11.37
N MET A 199 -15.27 -8.92 11.17
CA MET A 199 -14.47 -8.23 12.21
C MET A 199 -15.11 -6.89 12.64
N GLN A 200 -15.81 -6.20 11.74
CA GLN A 200 -16.63 -5.02 12.03
C GLN A 200 -18.07 -5.36 12.41
N GLY A 201 -18.36 -6.60 12.84
CA GLY A 201 -19.71 -7.09 13.11
C GLY A 201 -20.51 -6.22 14.06
N ILE A 202 -19.87 -5.55 15.03
CA ILE A 202 -20.54 -4.58 15.91
C ILE A 202 -21.07 -3.35 15.15
N VAL A 203 -20.34 -2.84 14.15
CA VAL A 203 -20.77 -1.71 13.30
C VAL A 203 -21.95 -2.13 12.41
N VAL A 204 -21.91 -3.36 11.89
CA VAL A 204 -23.00 -3.97 11.13
C VAL A 204 -24.26 -4.10 12.01
N ILE A 205 -24.13 -4.69 13.20
CA ILE A 205 -25.24 -4.88 14.15
C ILE A 205 -25.84 -3.53 14.57
N VAL A 206 -25.01 -2.55 14.93
CA VAL A 206 -25.47 -1.19 15.29
C VAL A 206 -26.22 -0.52 14.13
N SER A 207 -25.72 -0.67 12.90
CA SER A 207 -26.39 -0.15 11.69
C SER A 207 -27.76 -0.80 11.47
N LEU A 208 -27.86 -2.12 11.66
CA LEU A 208 -29.14 -2.87 11.58
C LEU A 208 -30.10 -2.46 12.70
N CYS A 209 -29.63 -2.35 13.95
CA CYS A 209 -30.44 -1.88 15.07
C CYS A 209 -31.03 -0.50 14.79
N PHE A 210 -30.23 0.47 14.32
CA PHE A 210 -30.76 1.79 13.96
C PHE A 210 -31.70 1.74 12.75
N PHE A 211 -31.46 0.87 11.77
CA PHE A 211 -32.39 0.66 10.65
C PHE A 211 -33.77 0.22 11.15
N PHE A 212 -33.85 -0.74 12.08
CA PHE A 212 -35.11 -1.17 12.68
C PHE A 212 -35.73 -0.10 13.59
N ILE A 213 -34.93 0.59 14.44
CA ILE A 213 -35.41 1.68 15.31
C ILE A 213 -35.98 2.85 14.50
N SER A 214 -35.46 3.12 13.30
CA SER A 214 -35.97 4.17 12.41
C SER A 214 -37.44 3.98 12.03
N ARG A 215 -37.93 2.73 12.03
CA ARG A 215 -39.29 2.31 11.59
C ARG A 215 -39.69 2.80 10.18
N ARG A 216 -38.74 3.26 9.35
CA ARG A 216 -39.06 3.80 8.00
C ARG A 216 -39.15 2.73 6.91
N GLY A 217 -38.63 1.53 7.17
CA GLY A 217 -38.68 0.38 6.26
C GLY A 217 -38.12 0.71 4.88
N ILE A 218 -38.95 0.55 3.84
CA ILE A 218 -38.56 0.84 2.44
C ILE A 218 -38.10 2.31 2.26
N LYS A 219 -38.61 3.27 3.03
CA LYS A 219 -38.21 4.68 2.94
C LYS A 219 -36.73 4.88 3.34
N SER A 220 -36.16 4.02 4.17
CA SER A 220 -34.73 4.05 4.50
C SER A 220 -33.84 3.85 3.28
N PHE A 221 -34.26 3.04 2.28
CA PHE A 221 -33.51 2.91 1.02
C PHE A 221 -33.51 4.20 0.21
N LYS A 222 -34.59 4.99 0.27
CA LYS A 222 -34.61 6.34 -0.33
C LYS A 222 -33.63 7.26 0.41
N ASP A 223 -33.63 7.24 1.74
CA ASP A 223 -32.70 8.05 2.55
C ASP A 223 -31.23 7.68 2.29
N ILE A 224 -30.91 6.39 2.12
CA ILE A 224 -29.57 5.90 1.73
C ILE A 224 -29.21 6.39 0.33
N ARG A 225 -30.14 6.26 -0.63
CA ARG A 225 -29.94 6.75 -2.01
C ARG A 225 -29.77 8.27 -2.08
N GLU A 226 -30.35 9.04 -1.16
CA GLU A 226 -30.12 10.49 -1.06
C GLU A 226 -28.65 10.83 -0.74
N GLN A 227 -27.86 9.90 -0.19
CA GLN A 227 -26.42 10.05 0.10
C GLN A 227 -25.50 9.54 -1.02
N TRP A 228 -26.02 9.32 -2.24
CA TRP A 228 -25.26 8.84 -3.41
C TRP A 228 -23.93 9.57 -3.65
N LEU A 229 -23.85 10.87 -3.38
CA LEU A 229 -22.66 11.71 -3.54
C LEU A 229 -21.47 11.24 -2.69
N ILE A 230 -21.73 10.61 -1.56
CA ILE A 230 -20.70 10.06 -0.65
C ILE A 230 -20.44 8.59 -1.00
N PHE A 231 -21.49 7.84 -1.35
CA PHE A 231 -21.40 6.44 -1.73
C PHE A 231 -20.67 6.19 -3.05
N ILE A 232 -20.86 7.03 -4.09
CA ILE A 232 -20.21 6.81 -5.40
C ILE A 232 -18.68 6.82 -5.26
N PRO A 233 -18.03 7.85 -4.68
CA PRO A 233 -16.59 7.81 -4.46
C PRO A 233 -16.14 6.63 -3.59
N ALA A 234 -16.85 6.32 -2.50
CA ALA A 234 -16.47 5.24 -1.60
C ALA A 234 -16.54 3.86 -2.27
N VAL A 235 -17.70 3.51 -2.83
CA VAL A 235 -17.95 2.18 -3.42
C VAL A 235 -17.10 1.98 -4.67
N LEU A 236 -16.97 2.97 -5.55
CA LEU A 236 -16.13 2.83 -6.73
C LEU A 236 -14.65 2.68 -6.36
N SER A 237 -14.15 3.42 -5.35
CA SER A 237 -12.75 3.26 -4.90
C SER A 237 -12.50 1.89 -4.26
N MET A 238 -13.47 1.33 -3.53
CA MET A 238 -13.40 -0.04 -3.00
C MET A 238 -13.41 -1.09 -4.11
N LEU A 239 -14.28 -0.92 -5.13
CA LEU A 239 -14.35 -1.80 -6.28
C LEU A 239 -13.06 -1.76 -7.11
N MET A 240 -12.45 -0.59 -7.30
CA MET A 240 -11.18 -0.46 -8.01
C MET A 240 -10.07 -1.34 -7.42
N TYR A 241 -9.93 -1.37 -6.09
CA TYR A 241 -8.99 -2.27 -5.42
C TYR A 241 -9.38 -3.76 -5.54
N SER A 242 -10.67 -4.05 -5.71
CA SER A 242 -11.20 -5.42 -5.79
C SER A 242 -10.83 -6.17 -7.09
N PHE A 243 -10.40 -5.43 -8.11
CA PHE A 243 -10.04 -5.96 -9.44
C PHE A 243 -8.51 -6.11 -9.66
N VAL A 244 -7.69 -5.65 -8.70
CA VAL A 244 -6.24 -5.64 -8.82
C VAL A 244 -5.61 -6.32 -7.61
N HIS A 245 -5.46 -5.60 -6.49
CA HIS A 245 -4.84 -6.11 -5.27
C HIS A 245 -5.60 -5.62 -4.04
N PHE A 246 -6.05 -6.55 -3.20
CA PHE A 246 -6.82 -6.25 -2.00
C PHE A 246 -5.94 -6.34 -0.76
N GLU A 247 -5.80 -5.22 -0.04
CA GLU A 247 -5.35 -5.22 1.35
C GLU A 247 -6.27 -4.37 2.24
N PRO A 248 -6.59 -4.82 3.46
CA PRO A 248 -7.41 -4.07 4.41
C PRO A 248 -6.97 -2.63 4.70
N ARG A 249 -5.67 -2.31 4.55
CA ARG A 249 -5.17 -0.93 4.74
C ARG A 249 -5.55 0.00 3.58
N TYR A 250 -5.73 -0.51 2.36
CA TYR A 250 -5.99 0.33 1.19
C TYR A 250 -7.44 0.84 1.11
N ILE A 251 -8.40 0.05 1.59
CA ILE A 251 -9.82 0.42 1.53
C ILE A 251 -10.35 1.12 2.79
N GLY A 252 -9.54 1.25 3.85
CA GLY A 252 -9.98 1.77 5.16
C GLY A 252 -10.62 3.16 5.09
N ALA A 253 -10.02 4.06 4.29
CA ALA A 253 -10.57 5.39 4.04
C ALA A 253 -11.99 5.33 3.44
N PHE A 254 -12.15 4.54 2.38
CA PHE A 254 -13.40 4.45 1.64
C PHE A 254 -14.49 3.76 2.48
N MET A 255 -14.12 2.75 3.26
CA MET A 255 -15.01 2.04 4.19
C MET A 255 -15.55 2.98 5.28
N ILE A 256 -14.73 3.87 5.82
CA ILE A 256 -15.19 4.89 6.79
C ILE A 256 -16.19 5.85 6.16
N ILE A 257 -15.94 6.30 4.93
CA ILE A 257 -16.86 7.19 4.20
C ILE A 257 -18.15 6.46 3.79
N PHE A 258 -18.08 5.18 3.45
CA PHE A 258 -19.25 4.31 3.24
C PHE A 258 -20.11 4.18 4.50
N TRP A 259 -19.50 3.91 5.66
CA TRP A 259 -20.20 3.85 6.95
C TRP A 259 -20.81 5.21 7.33
N LEU A 260 -20.09 6.32 7.15
CA LEU A 260 -20.63 7.66 7.38
C LEU A 260 -21.81 7.97 6.44
N GLY A 261 -21.75 7.51 5.18
CA GLY A 261 -22.88 7.54 4.25
C GLY A 261 -24.11 6.83 4.82
N LEU A 262 -23.96 5.59 5.31
CA LEU A 262 -25.04 4.83 5.94
C LEU A 262 -25.57 5.52 7.20
N PHE A 263 -24.70 5.94 8.11
CA PHE A 263 -25.12 6.60 9.35
C PHE A 263 -25.81 7.95 9.09
N SER A 264 -25.37 8.72 8.09
CA SER A 264 -26.02 9.98 7.69
C SER A 264 -27.40 9.81 7.03
N ALA A 265 -27.74 8.60 6.59
CA ALA A 265 -29.06 8.27 6.07
C ALA A 265 -30.08 7.91 7.18
N LEU A 266 -29.62 7.61 8.40
CA LEU A 266 -30.47 7.18 9.51
C LEU A 266 -31.25 8.37 10.10
N LYS A 267 -32.45 8.61 9.57
CA LYS A 267 -33.40 9.59 10.09
C LYS A 267 -34.21 8.96 11.24
N LEU A 268 -33.72 9.11 12.47
CA LEU A 268 -34.33 8.58 13.68
C LEU A 268 -35.56 9.41 14.13
N PRO A 269 -36.54 8.81 14.85
CA PRO A 269 -37.64 9.55 15.46
C PRO A 269 -37.16 10.61 16.45
N ASP A 270 -37.82 11.78 16.47
CA ASP A 270 -37.53 12.83 17.46
C ASP A 270 -38.18 12.52 18.82
N ASN A 271 -37.60 11.53 19.52
CA ASN A 271 -37.93 11.16 20.89
C ASN A 271 -36.67 11.33 21.76
N LYS A 272 -36.83 11.92 22.96
CA LYS A 272 -35.77 12.04 23.98
C LYS A 272 -35.13 10.69 24.32
N GLU A 273 -35.91 9.62 24.39
CA GLU A 273 -35.40 8.27 24.68
C GLU A 273 -34.53 7.74 23.53
N VAL A 274 -34.98 7.89 22.27
CA VAL A 274 -34.21 7.50 21.09
C VAL A 274 -32.91 8.31 21.03
N LYS A 275 -32.96 9.64 21.24
CA LYS A 275 -31.77 10.49 21.32
C LYS A 275 -30.81 10.05 22.44
N ARG A 276 -31.32 9.68 23.62
CA ARG A 276 -30.51 9.16 24.74
C ARG A 276 -29.86 7.82 24.38
N ILE A 277 -30.63 6.87 23.86
CA ILE A 277 -30.15 5.55 23.42
C ILE A 277 -29.06 5.72 22.36
N THR A 278 -29.31 6.49 21.30
CA THR A 278 -28.32 6.77 20.24
C THR A 278 -27.06 7.42 20.79
N SER A 279 -27.16 8.37 21.71
CA SER A 279 -25.99 9.02 22.32
C SER A 279 -25.16 8.03 23.15
N CYS A 280 -25.81 7.18 23.95
CA CYS A 280 -25.13 6.11 24.68
C CYS A 280 -24.47 5.10 23.73
N PHE A 281 -25.15 4.70 22.65
CA PHE A 281 -24.60 3.78 21.64
C PHE A 281 -23.40 4.37 20.90
N ILE A 282 -23.44 5.65 20.52
CA ILE A 282 -22.28 6.33 19.92
C ILE A 282 -21.13 6.38 20.93
N GLY A 283 -21.39 6.74 22.18
CA GLY A 283 -20.38 6.74 23.25
C GLY A 283 -19.73 5.37 23.47
N VAL A 284 -20.53 4.30 23.54
CA VAL A 284 -20.04 2.92 23.67
C VAL A 284 -19.27 2.46 22.43
N LEU A 285 -19.75 2.77 21.22
CA LEU A 285 -19.05 2.42 19.98
C LEU A 285 -17.71 3.16 19.88
N SER A 286 -17.68 4.46 20.19
CA SER A 286 -16.44 5.24 20.25
C SER A 286 -15.47 4.69 21.30
N ALA A 287 -15.96 4.35 22.50
CA ALA A 287 -15.14 3.74 23.55
C ALA A 287 -14.57 2.38 23.11
N LEU A 288 -15.37 1.50 22.51
CA LEU A 288 -14.92 0.20 22.01
C LEU A 288 -13.91 0.32 20.85
N LEU A 289 -14.09 1.30 19.95
CA LEU A 289 -13.12 1.59 18.87
C LEU A 289 -11.80 2.12 19.44
N ILE A 290 -11.84 3.02 20.42
CA ILE A 290 -10.66 3.52 21.13
C ILE A 290 -9.96 2.38 21.87
N ILE A 291 -10.69 1.54 22.60
CA ILE A 291 -10.14 0.38 23.32
C ILE A 291 -9.47 -0.58 22.34
N THR A 292 -10.13 -0.97 21.25
CA THR A 292 -9.54 -1.90 20.26
C THR A 292 -8.32 -1.33 19.55
N SER A 293 -8.26 0.00 19.38
CA SER A 293 -7.07 0.69 18.85
C SER A 293 -5.92 0.71 19.87
N ILE A 294 -6.18 1.04 21.14
CA ILE A 294 -5.16 1.00 22.20
C ILE A 294 -4.62 -0.42 22.42
N PHE A 295 -5.48 -1.44 22.42
CA PHE A 295 -5.05 -2.83 22.57
C PHE A 295 -4.25 -3.31 21.35
N SER A 296 -4.59 -2.90 20.12
CA SER A 296 -3.79 -3.25 18.94
C SER A 296 -2.42 -2.55 18.95
N GLU A 297 -2.35 -1.29 19.36
CA GLU A 297 -1.07 -0.56 19.52
C GLU A 297 -0.20 -1.13 20.65
N GLY A 298 -0.79 -1.47 21.80
CA GLY A 298 -0.10 -2.09 22.92
C GLY A 298 0.56 -3.42 22.56
N VAL A 299 -0.16 -4.30 21.87
CA VAL A 299 0.39 -5.60 21.42
C VAL A 299 1.50 -5.41 20.36
N ILE A 300 1.39 -4.43 19.46
CA ILE A 300 2.44 -4.16 18.46
C ILE A 300 3.68 -3.53 19.11
N THR A 301 3.53 -2.63 20.09
CA THR A 301 4.66 -2.02 20.81
C THR A 301 5.33 -2.94 21.83
N MET A 302 4.65 -4.01 22.26
CA MET A 302 5.22 -5.12 23.05
C MET A 302 5.76 -6.28 22.20
N GLY A 303 5.75 -6.16 20.86
CA GLY A 303 6.50 -7.06 19.99
C GLY A 303 8.02 -6.97 20.25
N PRO A 304 8.82 -7.91 19.74
CA PRO A 304 10.28 -7.87 19.91
C PRO A 304 10.85 -6.52 19.48
N HIS A 305 11.83 -6.03 20.24
CA HIS A 305 12.45 -4.71 20.09
C HIS A 305 12.66 -4.33 18.62
N ASN A 306 12.36 -3.07 18.26
CA ASN A 306 12.39 -2.55 16.88
C ASN A 306 13.65 -3.01 16.10
N THR A 307 13.51 -4.14 15.40
CA THR A 307 14.64 -4.88 14.83
C THR A 307 15.37 -4.05 13.79
N ASN A 308 14.62 -3.18 13.09
CA ASN A 308 15.15 -2.24 12.13
C ASN A 308 16.14 -1.25 12.77
N HIS A 309 15.80 -0.75 13.96
CA HIS A 309 16.68 0.13 14.73
C HIS A 309 17.90 -0.64 15.28
N GLN A 310 17.70 -1.86 15.78
CA GLN A 310 18.78 -2.70 16.30
C GLN A 310 19.83 -3.00 15.22
N ILE A 311 19.42 -3.52 14.06
CA ILE A 311 20.33 -3.79 12.93
C ILE A 311 21.08 -2.51 12.51
N ALA A 312 20.36 -1.38 12.36
CA ALA A 312 20.98 -0.13 11.93
C ALA A 312 21.99 0.44 12.94
N LYS A 313 21.72 0.31 14.24
CA LYS A 313 22.63 0.67 15.32
C LYS A 313 23.84 -0.27 15.37
N PHE A 314 23.61 -1.57 15.25
CA PHE A 314 24.63 -2.62 15.31
C PHE A 314 25.63 -2.50 14.15
N LEU A 315 25.15 -2.27 12.92
CA LEU A 315 25.98 -2.00 11.74
C LEU A 315 26.97 -0.86 11.98
N LYS A 316 26.50 0.24 12.58
CA LYS A 316 27.34 1.42 12.89
C LYS A 316 28.44 1.12 13.93
N VAL A 317 28.20 0.18 14.86
CA VAL A 317 29.20 -0.25 15.85
C VAL A 317 30.28 -1.15 15.22
N HIS A 318 29.97 -1.83 14.11
CA HIS A 318 30.88 -2.72 13.38
C HIS A 318 31.46 -2.06 12.12
N ASP A 319 31.75 -0.76 12.20
CA ASP A 319 32.36 0.07 11.15
C ASP A 319 31.65 0.10 9.78
N ILE A 320 30.38 -0.34 9.71
CA ILE A 320 29.57 -0.22 8.50
C ILE A 320 28.93 1.17 8.46
N ASN A 321 29.31 1.93 7.45
CA ASN A 321 29.10 3.36 7.30
C ASN A 321 28.09 3.68 6.18
N LYS A 322 27.66 4.94 6.14
CA LYS A 322 26.70 5.45 5.14
C LYS A 322 27.27 5.28 3.73
N GLY A 323 26.49 4.68 2.83
CA GLY A 323 26.88 4.39 1.45
C GLY A 323 27.59 3.04 1.26
N ASP A 324 27.95 2.33 2.33
CA ASP A 324 28.54 1.00 2.21
C ASP A 324 27.57 0.02 1.54
N LYS A 325 28.13 -0.87 0.72
CA LYS A 325 27.41 -1.94 0.02
C LYS A 325 27.22 -3.14 0.93
N ILE A 326 25.99 -3.66 0.99
CA ILE A 326 25.60 -4.84 1.78
C ILE A 326 24.92 -5.87 0.88
N ALA A 327 25.05 -7.15 1.23
CA ALA A 327 24.27 -8.23 0.64
C ALA A 327 23.33 -8.89 1.66
N THR A 328 22.28 -9.55 1.20
CA THR A 328 21.24 -10.16 2.05
C THR A 328 21.01 -11.64 1.76
N ILE A 329 20.79 -12.43 2.83
CA ILE A 329 20.45 -13.86 2.80
C ILE A 329 19.30 -14.11 3.79
N PHE A 330 18.10 -13.64 3.44
CA PHE A 330 16.86 -13.84 4.18
C PHE A 330 15.65 -13.60 3.26
N GLU A 331 14.45 -14.02 3.69
CA GLU A 331 13.21 -13.99 2.91
C GLU A 331 12.81 -12.57 2.46
N ARG A 332 12.26 -12.47 1.24
CA ARG A 332 12.06 -11.21 0.50
C ARG A 332 11.17 -10.19 1.20
N TYR A 333 10.30 -10.67 2.09
CA TYR A 333 9.24 -9.88 2.73
C TYR A 333 9.61 -9.33 4.11
N GLN A 334 10.83 -9.57 4.60
CA GLN A 334 11.27 -9.08 5.90
C GLN A 334 11.71 -7.61 5.83
N ASP A 335 11.42 -6.84 6.88
CA ASP A 335 11.62 -5.38 6.91
C ASP A 335 13.08 -4.98 6.61
N ILE A 336 13.32 -4.44 5.42
CA ILE A 336 14.60 -3.84 5.01
C ILE A 336 14.76 -2.37 5.46
N TYR A 337 13.87 -1.85 6.33
CA TYR A 337 13.92 -0.46 6.79
C TYR A 337 15.22 -0.15 7.56
N TRP A 338 15.87 -1.15 8.18
CA TRP A 338 17.22 -1.01 8.75
C TRP A 338 18.23 -0.45 7.75
N ALA A 339 18.17 -0.86 6.48
CA ALA A 339 19.13 -0.41 5.46
C ALA A 339 18.94 1.09 5.19
N ARG A 340 17.69 1.56 5.22
CA ARG A 340 17.35 2.98 5.09
C ARG A 340 17.77 3.79 6.31
N LEU A 341 17.62 3.24 7.52
CA LEU A 341 18.05 3.86 8.77
C LEU A 341 19.58 3.97 8.88
N ALA A 342 20.31 2.91 8.51
CA ALA A 342 21.77 2.90 8.44
C ALA A 342 22.33 3.72 7.26
N LYS A 343 21.49 4.01 6.25
CA LYS A 343 21.85 4.68 4.98
C LYS A 343 22.89 3.88 4.18
N VAL A 344 22.73 2.57 4.16
CA VAL A 344 23.54 1.60 3.41
C VAL A 344 22.79 1.18 2.14
N ASN A 345 23.50 0.58 1.19
CA ASN A 345 22.95 0.14 -0.09
C ASN A 345 22.97 -1.39 -0.16
N ILE A 346 21.79 -2.01 -0.18
CA ILE A 346 21.66 -3.42 -0.54
C ILE A 346 21.91 -3.51 -2.05
N VAL A 347 22.90 -4.30 -2.46
CA VAL A 347 23.34 -4.39 -3.88
C VAL A 347 23.29 -5.81 -4.46
N ALA A 348 23.11 -6.82 -3.61
CA ALA A 348 23.10 -8.22 -4.01
C ALA A 348 22.36 -9.09 -2.99
N GLU A 349 21.77 -10.18 -3.45
CA GLU A 349 21.03 -11.11 -2.58
C GLU A 349 21.06 -12.55 -3.10
N ILE A 350 20.75 -13.48 -2.20
CA ILE A 350 20.31 -14.84 -2.54
C ILE A 350 18.77 -14.82 -2.55
N PRO A 351 18.11 -15.20 -3.66
CA PRO A 351 16.65 -15.23 -3.73
C PRO A 351 16.09 -16.33 -2.81
N GLU A 352 14.84 -16.16 -2.37
CA GLU A 352 14.22 -16.97 -1.32
C GLU A 352 14.31 -18.49 -1.54
N GLU A 353 14.10 -18.93 -2.78
CA GLU A 353 14.14 -20.35 -3.17
C GLU A 353 15.54 -20.98 -3.04
N GLU A 354 16.59 -20.15 -3.09
CA GLU A 354 17.99 -20.57 -3.07
C GLU A 354 18.63 -20.43 -1.67
N ILE A 355 17.96 -19.79 -0.71
CA ILE A 355 18.45 -19.65 0.67
C ILE A 355 18.69 -21.02 1.31
N ASN A 356 17.74 -21.95 1.14
CA ASN A 356 17.89 -23.32 1.63
C ASN A 356 19.03 -24.08 0.90
N ASN A 357 19.22 -23.84 -0.40
CA ASN A 357 20.31 -24.45 -1.16
C ASN A 357 21.68 -23.90 -0.72
N PHE A 358 21.76 -22.60 -0.40
CA PHE A 358 22.95 -21.99 0.19
C PHE A 358 23.32 -22.62 1.53
N TRP A 359 22.37 -22.68 2.49
CA TRP A 359 22.66 -23.18 3.83
C TRP A 359 22.96 -24.69 3.87
N ASN A 360 22.35 -25.47 2.99
CA ASN A 360 22.63 -26.91 2.82
C ASN A 360 23.88 -27.19 1.96
N SER A 361 24.50 -26.18 1.33
CA SER A 361 25.72 -26.36 0.55
C SER A 361 26.95 -26.59 1.45
N ASN A 362 28.04 -27.11 0.87
CA ASN A 362 29.28 -27.30 1.61
C ASN A 362 29.99 -25.96 1.91
N ASP A 363 30.87 -25.96 2.91
CA ASP A 363 31.55 -24.74 3.38
C ASP A 363 32.41 -24.09 2.27
N SER A 364 32.90 -24.85 1.30
CA SER A 364 33.61 -24.32 0.13
C SER A 364 32.71 -23.45 -0.75
N ILE A 365 31.47 -23.89 -1.02
CA ILE A 365 30.47 -23.11 -1.76
C ILE A 365 30.05 -21.87 -0.97
N LYS A 366 29.79 -22.01 0.34
CA LYS A 366 29.49 -20.86 1.21
C LYS A 366 30.60 -19.79 1.16
N LEU A 367 31.86 -20.21 1.27
CA LEU A 367 33.02 -19.31 1.16
C LEU A 367 33.20 -18.73 -0.25
N GLN A 368 32.86 -19.45 -1.32
CA GLN A 368 32.88 -18.91 -2.68
C GLN A 368 31.83 -17.81 -2.88
N VAL A 369 30.62 -17.99 -2.36
CA VAL A 369 29.56 -16.96 -2.38
C VAL A 369 29.99 -15.72 -1.59
N LEU A 370 30.52 -15.88 -0.38
CA LEU A 370 31.05 -14.77 0.43
C LEU A 370 32.20 -14.03 -0.28
N LYS A 371 33.13 -14.74 -0.92
CA LYS A 371 34.17 -14.14 -1.77
C LYS A 371 33.60 -13.41 -2.99
N THR A 372 32.48 -13.90 -3.54
CA THR A 372 31.78 -13.28 -4.69
C THR A 372 31.08 -11.99 -4.28
N PHE A 373 30.49 -11.91 -3.09
CA PHE A 373 30.03 -10.64 -2.52
C PHE A 373 31.19 -9.67 -2.33
N LYS A 374 32.32 -10.12 -1.77
CA LYS A 374 33.50 -9.27 -1.56
C LYS A 374 34.06 -8.70 -2.86
N SER A 375 34.06 -9.46 -3.96
CA SER A 375 34.62 -9.02 -5.24
C SER A 375 33.82 -7.91 -5.93
N ILE A 376 32.52 -7.77 -5.67
CA ILE A 376 31.69 -6.64 -6.12
C ILE A 376 31.68 -5.44 -5.14
N GLY A 377 32.52 -5.51 -4.10
CA GLY A 377 32.70 -4.47 -3.09
C GLY A 377 31.65 -4.46 -1.99
N VAL A 378 30.93 -5.57 -1.76
CA VAL A 378 30.10 -5.72 -0.55
C VAL A 378 31.04 -5.79 0.66
N LYS A 379 30.73 -5.00 1.70
CA LYS A 379 31.51 -4.92 2.94
C LYS A 379 30.96 -5.83 4.05
N ALA A 380 29.65 -6.08 4.01
CA ALA A 380 28.98 -6.94 4.98
C ALA A 380 27.80 -7.69 4.37
N VAL A 381 27.46 -8.83 4.96
CA VAL A 381 26.26 -9.62 4.64
C VAL A 381 25.36 -9.68 5.87
N ILE A 382 24.05 -9.48 5.68
CA ILE A 382 23.02 -9.70 6.70
C ILE A 382 22.24 -10.95 6.36
N ALA A 383 22.08 -11.86 7.32
CA ALA A 383 21.41 -13.14 7.09
C ALA A 383 20.57 -13.61 8.27
N LYS A 384 19.55 -14.43 7.98
CA LYS A 384 18.86 -15.27 8.97
C LYS A 384 19.45 -16.67 8.88
N ILE A 385 20.10 -17.13 9.95
CA ILE A 385 20.89 -18.38 9.95
C ILE A 385 20.06 -19.52 10.55
N PRO A 386 19.97 -20.69 9.90
CA PRO A 386 19.37 -21.88 10.48
C PRO A 386 20.12 -22.35 11.73
N ALA A 387 19.39 -22.84 12.74
CA ALA A 387 19.95 -23.21 14.04
C ALA A 387 21.13 -24.21 13.98
N TYR A 388 21.19 -25.05 12.94
CA TYR A 388 22.25 -26.05 12.75
C TYR A 388 23.60 -25.46 12.26
N ASP A 389 23.63 -24.25 11.68
CA ASP A 389 24.83 -23.65 11.09
C ASP A 389 25.51 -22.59 12.00
N LEU A 390 24.89 -22.30 13.15
CA LEU A 390 25.36 -21.32 14.15
C LEU A 390 26.69 -21.70 14.81
N LEU A 391 27.06 -22.99 14.80
CA LEU A 391 28.21 -23.52 15.56
C LEU A 391 29.55 -23.47 14.80
N ARG A 392 29.59 -22.96 13.57
CA ARG A 392 30.74 -23.15 12.65
C ARG A 392 31.29 -21.89 11.98
N SER A 393 30.87 -20.70 12.40
CA SER A 393 30.95 -19.54 11.51
C SER A 393 31.29 -18.21 12.19
N ASN A 394 31.94 -17.31 11.42
CA ASN A 394 32.29 -15.95 11.84
C ASN A 394 31.08 -14.97 11.81
N TRP A 395 29.86 -15.51 11.89
CA TRP A 395 28.63 -14.70 11.90
C TRP A 395 28.39 -14.13 13.30
N ILE A 396 28.27 -12.81 13.40
CA ILE A 396 28.04 -12.10 14.65
C ILE A 396 26.53 -11.90 14.84
N LYS A 397 25.96 -12.40 15.95
CA LYS A 397 24.52 -12.21 16.23
C LYS A 397 24.20 -10.74 16.50
N ILE A 398 23.12 -10.24 15.88
CA ILE A 398 22.67 -8.85 16.02
C ILE A 398 21.73 -8.74 17.23
N GLU A 399 22.29 -8.38 18.39
CA GLU A 399 21.57 -8.21 19.67
C GLU A 399 20.58 -9.39 19.93
N ASP A 400 19.33 -9.09 20.28
CA ASP A 400 18.27 -10.08 20.53
C ASP A 400 17.50 -10.51 19.27
N SER A 401 17.93 -10.08 18.08
CA SER A 401 17.23 -10.37 16.83
C SER A 401 17.55 -11.77 16.28
N GLU A 402 16.78 -12.18 15.26
CA GLU A 402 17.02 -13.40 14.48
C GLU A 402 18.12 -13.25 13.41
N TYR A 403 18.71 -12.05 13.27
CA TYR A 403 19.65 -11.72 12.21
C TYR A 403 21.11 -11.76 12.68
N TYR A 404 21.99 -11.98 11.71
CA TYR A 404 23.42 -12.11 11.90
C TYR A 404 24.18 -11.28 10.85
N LEU A 405 25.35 -10.78 11.25
CA LEU A 405 26.27 -9.99 10.45
C LEU A 405 27.52 -10.81 10.09
N TYR A 406 27.91 -10.81 8.83
CA TYR A 406 29.24 -11.25 8.39
C TYR A 406 29.98 -10.05 7.80
N VAL A 407 31.17 -9.72 8.30
CA VAL A 407 32.03 -8.66 7.74
C VAL A 407 33.06 -9.31 6.80
N LEU A 408 33.22 -8.75 5.59
CA LEU A 408 33.91 -9.42 4.47
C LEU A 408 35.39 -9.10 4.32
#